data_AF-A0A7Y3UK02-F1
#
_entry.id   AF-A0A7Y3UK02-F1
#
_cell.length_a   1.000
_cell.length_b   1.000
_cell.length_c   1.000
_cell.angle_alpha   90.00
_cell.angle_beta   90.00
_cell.angle_gamma   90.00
#
_symmetry.space_group_name_H-M   'P 1'
#
loop_
_entity.id
_entity.type
_entity.pdbx_description
1 polymer ?
#
loop_
_entity_poly.entity_id
_entity_poly.type
_entity_poly.pdbx_seq_one_letter_code
_entity_poly.pdbx_strand_id
1 'polypeptide(L)'
;MNNQIFAANEEANTTVATGENQIIVSPMNILLDLDETASANAIVLDRDGAFVEGITLMVVSQDKTKLKIIDRDFITSESGSIEFSLLGKAKGDFIITVSDGSVSTHINVAVKDLIRYVLPYFYGDMQISLINPTNFTNYVKIQFHENSDRDEPPLVVRLNDKEMVTLRLSEELDSKLTDGWVELFATEILVGGTWTNKGYLSFDQIHAYQ
;
A
#
# COMPACT_ATOMS: atom_id res chain seq x y z
N MET A 1 13.47 29.05 23.96
CA MET A 1 13.35 29.81 22.71
C MET A 1 14.24 29.18 21.66
N ASN A 2 13.69 28.38 20.75
CA ASN A 2 13.56 28.72 19.33
C ASN A 2 13.03 27.50 18.58
N ASN A 3 11.75 27.59 18.25
CA ASN A 3 11.11 26.80 17.21
C ASN A 3 11.83 27.09 15.88
N GLN A 4 12.18 26.05 15.13
CA GLN A 4 12.22 26.14 13.67
C GLN A 4 11.27 25.09 13.12
N ILE A 5 10.06 25.59 12.86
CA ILE A 5 9.06 25.00 11.97
C ILE A 5 9.70 25.02 10.59
N PHE A 6 9.97 23.85 10.00
CA PHE A 6 10.20 23.77 8.57
C PHE A 6 8.88 24.10 7.89
N ALA A 7 8.78 25.33 7.39
CA ALA A 7 7.76 25.73 6.46
C ALA A 7 7.84 24.77 5.26
N ALA A 8 6.80 23.97 5.07
CA ALA A 8 6.51 23.42 3.77
C ALA A 8 6.24 24.63 2.87
N ASN A 9 7.25 25.01 2.07
CA ASN A 9 7.03 25.93 0.97
C ASN A 9 5.99 25.30 0.06
N GLU A 10 4.77 25.85 0.13
CA GLU A 10 3.91 25.98 -1.04
C GLU A 10 4.78 26.55 -2.18
N GLU A 11 5.20 25.69 -3.10
CA GLU A 11 5.43 26.00 -4.52
C GLU A 11 5.95 24.73 -5.22
N ALA A 12 5.02 23.87 -5.58
CA ALA A 12 5.20 22.96 -6.72
C ALA A 12 3.97 23.06 -7.63
N ASN A 13 3.52 24.30 -7.90
CA ASN A 13 2.72 24.60 -9.07
C ASN A 13 3.64 25.25 -10.10
N THR A 14 4.17 24.45 -11.01
CA THR A 14 4.61 24.95 -12.32
C THR A 14 3.95 24.11 -13.40
N THR A 15 2.64 24.31 -13.58
CA THR A 15 1.99 24.07 -14.87
C THR A 15 2.47 25.15 -15.82
N VAL A 16 3.41 24.82 -16.69
CA VAL A 16 3.73 25.66 -17.84
C VAL A 16 2.63 25.41 -18.88
N ALA A 17 1.60 26.23 -18.86
CA ALA A 17 0.52 26.17 -19.85
C ALA A 17 1.00 26.78 -21.18
N THR A 18 1.45 25.92 -22.10
CA THR A 18 1.76 26.26 -23.50
C THR A 18 0.69 25.78 -24.49
N GLY A 19 -0.58 25.68 -24.05
CA GLY A 19 -1.70 25.35 -24.94
C GLY A 19 -1.79 23.87 -25.38
N GLU A 20 -1.07 22.99 -24.68
CA GLU A 20 -0.89 21.57 -25.00
C GLU A 20 -1.70 20.64 -24.09
N ASN A 21 -1.79 19.36 -24.48
CA ASN A 21 -2.44 18.29 -23.73
C ASN A 21 -2.01 18.26 -22.25
N GLN A 22 -2.84 17.69 -21.39
CA GLN A 22 -2.57 17.42 -19.98
C GLN A 22 -2.44 15.91 -19.77
N ILE A 23 -1.46 15.47 -18.97
CA ILE A 23 -1.32 14.08 -18.57
C ILE A 23 -1.67 13.96 -17.09
N ILE A 24 -2.65 13.13 -16.78
CA ILE A 24 -3.07 12.78 -15.42
C ILE A 24 -2.67 11.32 -15.17
N VAL A 25 -2.02 11.06 -14.04
CA VAL A 25 -1.66 9.70 -13.62
C VAL A 25 -2.42 9.30 -12.37
N SER A 26 -2.76 8.03 -12.28
CA SER A 26 -3.40 7.46 -11.11
C SER A 26 -2.90 6.03 -10.82
N PRO A 27 -2.58 5.71 -9.56
CA PRO A 27 -2.37 6.66 -8.45
C PRO A 27 -1.07 7.49 -8.64
N MET A 28 -1.00 8.69 -8.05
CA MET A 28 0.22 9.52 -8.05
C MET A 28 1.32 8.97 -7.13
N ASN A 29 0.97 8.16 -6.14
CA ASN A 29 1.89 7.54 -5.20
C ASN A 29 1.55 6.05 -5.06
N ILE A 30 2.56 5.19 -5.14
CA ILE A 30 2.45 3.73 -5.05
C ILE A 30 3.39 3.23 -3.97
N LEU A 31 2.87 2.42 -3.04
CA LEU A 31 3.66 1.62 -2.12
C LEU A 31 3.64 0.17 -2.63
N LEU A 32 4.82 -0.42 -2.80
CA LEU A 32 5.03 -1.79 -3.28
C LEU A 32 5.85 -2.58 -2.28
N ASP A 33 5.51 -3.85 -2.09
CA ASP A 33 6.44 -4.81 -1.50
C ASP A 33 7.50 -5.28 -2.52
N LEU A 34 8.59 -5.86 -2.02
CA LEU A 34 9.60 -6.49 -2.87
C LEU A 34 8.98 -7.65 -3.67
N ASP A 35 9.31 -7.68 -4.95
CA ASP A 35 8.81 -8.64 -5.95
C ASP A 35 7.27 -8.62 -6.16
N GLU A 36 6.58 -7.59 -5.67
CA GLU A 36 5.16 -7.35 -5.91
C GLU A 36 4.93 -6.49 -7.17
N THR A 37 3.74 -6.67 -7.76
CA THR A 37 3.26 -5.85 -8.86
C THR A 37 2.13 -4.91 -8.45
N ALA A 38 2.15 -3.67 -8.95
CA ALA A 38 1.08 -2.70 -8.80
C ALA A 38 0.65 -2.18 -10.18
N SER A 39 -0.63 -1.82 -10.31
CA SER A 39 -1.17 -1.22 -11.54
C SER A 39 -1.21 0.30 -11.42
N ALA A 40 -0.95 0.97 -12.54
CA ALA A 40 -1.11 2.41 -12.70
C ALA A 40 -1.71 2.70 -14.07
N ASN A 41 -2.34 3.86 -14.19
CA ASN A 41 -2.89 4.35 -15.44
C ASN A 41 -2.49 5.80 -15.68
N ALA A 42 -2.46 6.19 -16.95
CA ALA A 42 -2.33 7.58 -17.35
C ALA A 42 -3.43 7.94 -18.34
N ILE A 43 -3.92 9.18 -18.25
CA ILE A 43 -4.97 9.74 -19.08
C ILE A 43 -4.44 11.02 -19.72
N VAL A 44 -4.72 11.20 -21.01
CA VAL A 44 -4.42 12.42 -21.75
C VAL A 44 -5.71 13.19 -22.00
N LEU A 45 -5.73 14.45 -21.56
CA LEU A 45 -6.83 15.39 -21.82
C LEU A 45 -6.34 16.53 -22.71
N ASP A 46 -7.22 17.09 -23.54
CA ASP A 46 -6.95 18.34 -24.24
C ASP A 46 -7.15 19.54 -23.30
N ARG A 47 -7.03 20.75 -23.86
CA ARG A 47 -7.20 22.01 -23.11
C ARG A 47 -8.61 22.18 -22.53
N ASP A 48 -9.62 21.59 -23.15
CA ASP A 48 -11.02 21.70 -22.77
C ASP A 48 -11.43 20.57 -21.79
N GLY A 49 -10.49 19.66 -21.48
CA GLY A 49 -10.70 18.53 -20.58
C GLY A 49 -11.30 17.30 -21.24
N ALA A 50 -11.33 17.23 -22.57
CA ALA A 50 -11.80 16.06 -23.30
C ALA A 50 -10.68 15.02 -23.46
N PHE A 51 -11.04 13.73 -23.45
CA PHE A 51 -10.10 12.62 -23.64
C PHE A 51 -9.48 12.64 -25.04
N VAL A 52 -8.18 12.37 -25.12
CA VAL A 52 -7.43 12.34 -26.39
C VAL A 52 -6.91 10.94 -26.68
N GLU A 53 -7.48 10.31 -27.70
CA GLU A 53 -7.07 9.01 -28.22
C GLU A 53 -5.82 9.08 -29.13
N GLY A 54 -5.07 7.99 -29.22
CA GLY A 54 -4.00 7.79 -30.20
C GLY A 54 -2.68 8.48 -29.85
N ILE A 55 -2.56 9.05 -28.65
CA ILE A 55 -1.33 9.68 -28.17
C ILE A 55 -0.37 8.61 -27.68
N THR A 56 0.85 8.62 -28.22
CA THR A 56 1.93 7.75 -27.73
C THR A 56 2.60 8.39 -26.52
N LEU A 57 2.57 7.70 -25.39
CA LEU A 57 3.23 8.07 -24.16
C LEU A 57 4.55 7.32 -23.98
N MET A 58 5.51 7.98 -23.36
CA MET A 58 6.74 7.39 -22.85
C MET A 58 6.60 7.22 -21.34
N VAL A 59 6.67 5.97 -20.87
CA VAL A 59 6.68 5.63 -19.44
C VAL A 59 8.05 5.09 -19.08
N VAL A 60 8.78 5.79 -18.20
CA VAL A 60 10.17 5.47 -17.86
C VAL A 60 10.38 5.50 -16.36
N SER A 61 11.02 4.47 -15.82
CA SER A 61 11.54 4.46 -14.45
C SER A 61 12.92 5.10 -14.40
N GLN A 62 13.18 5.86 -13.33
CA GLN A 62 14.49 6.39 -12.98
C GLN A 62 15.58 5.29 -12.91
N ASP A 63 15.23 4.09 -12.44
CA ASP A 63 16.14 2.94 -12.39
C ASP A 63 15.42 1.65 -12.79
N LYS A 64 15.50 1.32 -14.09
CA LYS A 64 14.87 0.14 -14.70
C LYS A 64 15.37 -1.20 -14.15
N THR A 65 16.52 -1.21 -13.46
CA THR A 65 17.05 -2.43 -12.85
C THR A 65 16.37 -2.76 -11.52
N LYS A 66 15.86 -1.72 -10.82
CA LYS A 66 15.25 -1.80 -9.49
C LYS A 66 13.73 -1.66 -9.51
N LEU A 67 13.18 -0.95 -10.50
CA LEU A 67 11.73 -0.82 -10.71
C LEU A 67 11.43 -1.02 -12.19
N LYS A 68 10.75 -2.13 -12.51
CA LYS A 68 10.47 -2.52 -13.90
C LYS A 68 9.06 -2.13 -14.27
N ILE A 69 8.89 -1.49 -15.43
CA ILE A 69 7.59 -1.27 -16.06
C ILE A 69 7.27 -2.50 -16.93
N ILE A 70 6.06 -3.02 -16.80
CA ILE A 70 5.53 -4.17 -17.50
C ILE A 70 4.40 -3.67 -18.39
N ASP A 71 4.77 -3.25 -19.59
CA ASP A 71 3.96 -3.22 -20.80
C ASP A 71 4.88 -2.91 -21.99
N ARG A 72 4.38 -2.99 -23.23
CA ARG A 72 5.13 -2.70 -24.46
C ARG A 72 4.56 -1.56 -25.28
N ASP A 73 3.26 -1.30 -25.21
CA ASP A 73 2.60 -0.27 -26.03
C ASP A 73 1.83 0.74 -25.16
N PHE A 74 2.24 2.00 -25.22
CA PHE A 74 1.67 3.10 -24.43
C PHE A 74 0.93 4.08 -25.35
N ILE A 75 -0.07 3.61 -26.08
CA ILE A 75 -0.90 4.45 -26.95
C ILE A 75 -2.27 4.60 -26.31
N THR A 76 -2.75 5.83 -26.14
CA THR A 76 -4.04 6.09 -25.49
C THR A 76 -5.21 5.50 -26.29
N SER A 77 -6.13 4.83 -25.59
CA SER A 77 -7.38 4.30 -26.14
C SER A 77 -8.40 5.39 -26.45
N GLU A 78 -9.59 5.01 -26.93
CA GLU A 78 -10.77 5.91 -27.10
C GLU A 78 -11.13 6.69 -25.82
N SER A 79 -10.83 6.13 -24.63
CA SER A 79 -11.00 6.82 -23.34
C SER A 79 -9.81 7.71 -22.96
N GLY A 80 -8.89 7.95 -23.89
CA GLY A 80 -7.68 8.74 -23.69
C GLY A 80 -6.69 8.14 -22.69
N SER A 81 -6.77 6.83 -22.41
CA SER A 81 -6.03 6.21 -21.31
C SER A 81 -5.07 5.11 -21.74
N ILE A 82 -4.01 4.93 -20.96
CA ILE A 82 -3.16 3.73 -20.95
C ILE A 82 -3.17 3.11 -19.55
N GLU A 83 -2.95 1.81 -19.49
CA GLU A 83 -2.73 1.06 -18.24
C GLU A 83 -1.37 0.38 -18.33
N PHE A 84 -0.69 0.25 -17.19
CA PHE A 84 0.57 -0.47 -17.10
C PHE A 84 0.81 -1.00 -15.70
N SER A 85 1.67 -2.01 -15.59
CA SER A 85 2.06 -2.55 -14.28
C SER A 85 3.51 -2.21 -13.95
N LEU A 86 3.79 -2.11 -12.66
CA LEU A 86 5.12 -1.87 -12.09
C LEU A 86 5.52 -3.10 -11.27
N LEU A 87 6.79 -3.50 -11.31
CA LEU A 87 7.36 -4.56 -10.49
C LEU A 87 8.54 -4.01 -9.68
N GLY A 88 8.41 -4.03 -8.35
CA GLY A 88 9.47 -3.65 -7.44
C GLY A 88 10.51 -4.75 -7.30
N LYS A 89 11.77 -4.50 -7.67
CA LYS A 89 12.88 -5.49 -7.60
C LYS A 89 13.90 -5.18 -6.52
N ALA A 90 13.92 -3.95 -6.02
CA ALA A 90 14.81 -3.55 -4.95
C ALA A 90 14.16 -2.46 -4.11
N LYS A 91 14.49 -2.45 -2.81
CA LYS A 91 14.00 -1.44 -1.86
C LYS A 91 14.52 -0.05 -2.22
N GLY A 92 13.68 0.95 -2.05
CA GLY A 92 14.02 2.35 -2.30
C GLY A 92 12.80 3.17 -2.70
N ASP A 93 13.03 4.47 -2.87
CA ASP A 93 12.03 5.39 -3.40
C ASP A 93 12.45 5.76 -4.83
N PHE A 94 11.49 5.69 -5.75
CA PHE A 94 11.69 5.80 -7.19
C PHE A 94 10.67 6.74 -7.80
N ILE A 95 11.02 7.26 -8.98
CA ILE A 95 10.12 8.10 -9.78
C ILE A 95 9.90 7.42 -11.12
N ILE A 96 8.63 7.32 -11.52
CA ILE A 96 8.23 7.03 -12.90
C ILE A 96 7.86 8.35 -13.56
N THR A 97 8.44 8.64 -14.72
CA THR A 97 8.05 9.76 -15.58
C THR A 97 7.14 9.25 -16.69
N VAL A 98 6.00 9.91 -16.87
CA VAL A 98 5.05 9.70 -17.97
C VAL A 98 5.04 10.98 -18.81
N SER A 99 5.29 10.87 -20.11
CA SER A 99 5.38 12.04 -21.00
C SER A 99 4.92 11.73 -22.42
N ASP A 100 4.34 12.71 -23.11
CA ASP A 100 4.06 12.64 -24.56
C ASP A 100 5.17 13.31 -25.41
N GLY A 101 6.25 13.76 -24.77
CA GLY A 101 7.35 14.51 -25.37
C GLY A 101 7.26 16.03 -25.20
N SER A 102 6.06 16.58 -24.99
CA SER A 102 5.83 18.01 -24.71
C SER A 102 5.58 18.25 -23.23
N VAL A 103 4.67 17.46 -22.63
CA VAL A 103 4.30 17.53 -21.22
C VAL A 103 4.75 16.26 -20.49
N SER A 104 5.00 16.39 -19.19
CA SER A 104 5.41 15.27 -18.35
C SER A 104 4.79 15.33 -16.96
N THR A 105 4.46 14.17 -16.41
CA THR A 105 4.00 14.00 -15.04
C THR A 105 4.74 12.83 -14.38
N HIS A 106 4.58 12.69 -13.07
CA HIS A 106 5.36 11.76 -12.26
C HIS A 106 4.48 10.91 -11.36
N ILE A 107 4.88 9.66 -11.17
CA ILE A 107 4.37 8.76 -10.13
C ILE A 107 5.52 8.47 -9.18
N ASN A 108 5.30 8.71 -7.89
CA ASN A 108 6.25 8.34 -6.85
C ASN A 108 6.00 6.88 -6.44
N VAL A 109 7.05 6.08 -6.34
CA VAL A 109 6.96 4.67 -6.02
C VAL A 109 7.92 4.34 -4.88
N ALA A 110 7.40 3.89 -3.74
CA ALA A 110 8.20 3.37 -2.65
C ALA A 110 8.15 1.85 -2.69
N VAL A 111 9.29 1.20 -2.90
CA VAL A 111 9.43 -0.26 -2.74
C VAL A 111 10.03 -0.51 -1.37
N LYS A 112 9.29 -1.19 -0.50
CA LYS A 112 9.71 -1.52 0.86
C LYS A 112 9.73 -3.03 1.04
N ASP A 113 10.26 -3.49 2.17
CA ASP A 113 10.12 -4.86 2.65
C ASP A 113 8.90 -4.87 3.56
N LEU A 114 7.73 -5.11 2.99
CA LEU A 114 6.49 -5.03 3.72
C LEU A 114 6.28 -6.32 4.51
N ILE A 115 5.82 -6.17 5.74
CA ILE A 115 5.43 -7.30 6.57
C ILE A 115 4.10 -7.84 6.02
N ARG A 116 4.12 -9.03 5.43
CA ARG A 116 2.89 -9.70 4.95
C ARG A 116 2.23 -10.47 6.09
N TYR A 117 1.05 -10.04 6.51
CA TYR A 117 0.17 -10.84 7.36
C TYR A 117 -0.79 -11.63 6.46
N VAL A 118 -0.58 -12.95 6.34
CA VAL A 118 -1.51 -13.82 5.62
C VAL A 118 -2.58 -14.29 6.61
N LEU A 119 -3.80 -13.83 6.40
CA LEU A 119 -4.93 -14.20 7.25
C LEU A 119 -5.76 -15.25 6.53
N PRO A 120 -5.97 -16.42 7.14
CA PRO A 120 -6.88 -17.39 6.57
C PRO A 120 -8.33 -16.86 6.67
N TYR A 121 -9.18 -17.33 5.75
CA TYR A 121 -10.61 -17.38 6.00
C TYR A 121 -10.85 -18.18 7.29
N PHE A 122 -11.58 -17.63 8.26
CA PHE A 122 -11.89 -18.34 9.49
C PHE A 122 -13.19 -19.13 9.31
N TYR A 123 -13.19 -20.43 9.63
CA TYR A 123 -14.42 -21.21 9.81
C TYR A 123 -14.19 -22.24 10.93
N GLY A 124 -15.07 -22.25 11.95
CA GLY A 124 -14.89 -23.07 13.15
C GLY A 124 -14.04 -22.38 14.23
N ASP A 125 -13.18 -23.13 14.91
CA ASP A 125 -12.23 -22.57 15.88
C ASP A 125 -11.34 -21.51 15.21
N MET A 126 -11.45 -20.25 15.64
CA MET A 126 -10.75 -19.12 15.00
C MET A 126 -9.23 -19.29 15.12
N GLN A 127 -8.49 -19.12 14.01
CA GLN A 127 -7.04 -19.29 13.96
C GLN A 127 -6.31 -18.13 13.28
N ILE A 128 -5.34 -17.52 13.95
CA ILE A 128 -4.49 -16.47 13.39
C ILE A 128 -3.10 -17.03 13.12
N SER A 129 -2.55 -16.82 11.92
CA SER A 129 -1.15 -17.15 11.62
C SER A 129 -0.32 -15.87 11.46
N LEU A 130 0.80 -15.81 12.16
CA LEU A 130 1.73 -14.68 12.19
C LEU A 130 3.11 -15.16 11.73
N ILE A 131 3.76 -14.40 10.85
CA ILE A 131 5.12 -14.68 10.38
C ILE A 131 6.02 -13.53 10.80
N ASN A 132 7.19 -13.83 11.36
CA ASN A 132 8.23 -12.81 11.56
C ASN A 132 8.96 -12.56 10.23
N PRO A 133 8.85 -11.37 9.64
CA PRO A 133 9.55 -11.05 8.39
C PRO A 133 11.02 -10.71 8.62
N THR A 134 11.46 -10.54 9.87
CA THR A 134 12.81 -10.10 10.20
C THR A 134 13.67 -11.25 10.73
N ASN A 135 15.00 -11.04 10.69
CA ASN A 135 15.98 -11.97 11.25
C ASN A 135 16.22 -11.77 12.77
N PHE A 136 15.37 -10.98 13.45
CA PHE A 136 15.48 -10.68 14.88
C PHE A 136 14.22 -11.12 15.60
N THR A 137 14.30 -11.36 16.91
CA THR A 137 13.11 -11.68 17.71
C THR A 137 12.19 -10.46 17.75
N ASN A 138 10.91 -10.65 17.42
CA ASN A 138 9.87 -9.64 17.53
C ASN A 138 8.75 -10.06 18.47
N TYR A 139 7.98 -9.07 18.89
CA TYR A 139 6.76 -9.25 19.66
C TYR A 139 5.60 -8.60 18.92
N VAL A 140 4.52 -9.35 18.76
CA VAL A 140 3.26 -8.86 18.20
C VAL A 140 2.24 -8.83 19.32
N LYS A 141 1.66 -7.66 19.57
CA LYS A 141 0.51 -7.53 20.49
C LYS A 141 -0.76 -7.48 19.65
N ILE A 142 -1.73 -8.31 19.99
CA ILE A 142 -3.03 -8.40 19.32
C ILE A 142 -4.08 -7.95 20.33
N GLN A 143 -4.81 -6.88 20.03
CA GLN A 143 -5.89 -6.34 20.86
C GLN A 143 -7.22 -6.54 20.14
N PHE A 144 -8.18 -7.19 20.80
CA PHE A 144 -9.54 -7.35 20.30
C PHE A 144 -10.46 -6.34 20.99
N HIS A 145 -11.32 -5.70 20.21
CA HIS A 145 -12.37 -4.77 20.66
C HIS A 145 -13.73 -5.33 20.25
N GLU A 146 -14.47 -5.94 21.17
CA GLU A 146 -15.81 -6.47 20.87
C GLU A 146 -16.83 -5.33 20.76
N ASN A 147 -17.92 -5.54 19.99
CA ASN A 147 -19.05 -4.58 19.95
C ASN A 147 -19.92 -4.58 21.23
N SER A 148 -19.51 -5.33 22.25
CA SER A 148 -20.05 -5.23 23.61
C SER A 148 -19.06 -4.41 24.44
N ASP A 149 -19.47 -3.77 25.54
CA ASP A 149 -18.57 -3.00 26.42
C ASP A 149 -17.53 -3.88 27.18
N ARG A 150 -17.08 -4.97 26.55
CA ARG A 150 -16.18 -5.97 27.06
C ARG A 150 -14.82 -5.82 26.40
N ASP A 151 -13.82 -5.56 27.23
CA ASP A 151 -12.42 -5.55 26.82
C ASP A 151 -11.85 -6.97 26.95
N GLU A 152 -11.36 -7.53 25.83
CA GLU A 152 -10.59 -8.78 25.85
C GLU A 152 -9.12 -8.46 26.14
N PRO A 153 -8.43 -9.26 26.97
CA PRO A 153 -7.01 -9.04 27.24
C PRO A 153 -6.19 -9.20 25.95
N PRO A 154 -5.15 -8.36 25.74
CA PRO A 154 -4.32 -8.49 24.56
C PRO A 154 -3.49 -9.77 24.58
N LEU A 155 -3.42 -10.45 23.43
CA LEU A 155 -2.50 -11.55 23.21
C LEU A 155 -1.12 -11.01 22.82
N VAL A 156 -0.07 -11.53 23.44
CA VAL A 156 1.33 -11.16 23.10
C VAL A 156 2.04 -12.39 22.55
N VAL A 157 2.45 -12.31 21.29
CA VAL A 157 3.11 -13.40 20.59
C VAL A 157 4.57 -13.05 20.37
N ARG A 158 5.47 -13.90 20.88
CA ARG A 158 6.89 -13.84 20.56
C ARG A 158 7.13 -14.59 19.25
N LEU A 159 7.78 -13.95 18.29
CA LEU A 159 8.16 -14.58 17.03
C LEU A 159 9.69 -14.61 16.91
N ASN A 160 10.28 -15.80 16.75
CA ASN A 160 11.71 -15.94 16.45
C ASN A 160 12.01 -15.62 14.97
N ASP A 161 13.30 -15.63 14.59
CA ASP A 161 13.74 -15.43 13.20
C ASP A 161 13.00 -16.35 12.22
N LYS A 162 12.28 -15.75 11.27
CA LYS A 162 11.49 -16.43 10.22
C LYS A 162 10.50 -17.48 10.71
N GLU A 163 10.11 -17.39 11.98
CA GLU A 163 9.14 -18.31 12.56
C GLU A 163 7.72 -17.93 12.13
N MET A 164 6.92 -18.95 11.84
CA MET A 164 5.47 -18.86 11.72
C MET A 164 4.84 -19.41 12.99
N VAL A 165 3.98 -18.62 13.64
CA VAL A 165 3.19 -19.05 14.78
C VAL A 165 1.72 -19.03 14.40
N THR A 166 1.05 -20.16 14.59
CA THR A 166 -0.40 -20.28 14.43
C THR A 166 -1.05 -20.35 15.80
N LEU A 167 -1.88 -19.37 16.11
CA LEU A 167 -2.67 -19.28 17.34
C LEU A 167 -4.08 -19.80 17.09
N ARG A 168 -4.56 -20.67 17.97
CA ARG A 168 -5.99 -21.03 18.06
C ARG A 168 -6.64 -20.11 19.07
N LEU A 169 -7.42 -19.14 18.61
CA LEU A 169 -7.99 -18.12 19.51
C LEU A 169 -8.91 -18.71 20.58
N SER A 170 -9.57 -19.85 20.30
CA SER A 170 -10.37 -20.56 21.31
C SER A 170 -9.54 -21.21 22.42
N GLU A 171 -8.23 -21.37 22.23
CA GLU A 171 -7.29 -21.88 23.23
C GLU A 171 -6.56 -20.74 23.96
N GLU A 172 -6.33 -19.62 23.26
CA GLU A 172 -5.60 -18.46 23.79
C GLU A 172 -6.52 -17.48 24.54
N LEU A 173 -7.80 -17.43 24.20
CA LEU A 173 -8.79 -16.58 24.85
C LEU A 173 -9.67 -17.43 25.78
N ASP A 174 -9.85 -16.96 27.02
CA ASP A 174 -10.83 -17.52 27.96
C ASP A 174 -12.29 -17.17 27.57
N SER A 175 -12.52 -16.86 26.29
CA SER A 175 -13.75 -16.27 25.78
C SER A 175 -13.99 -16.63 24.31
N LYS A 176 -15.24 -16.48 23.88
CA LYS A 176 -15.61 -16.58 22.46
C LYS A 176 -15.84 -15.18 21.93
N LEU A 177 -15.07 -14.80 20.91
CA LEU A 177 -15.26 -13.49 20.26
C LEU A 177 -16.59 -13.43 19.51
N THR A 178 -17.31 -12.34 19.73
CA THR A 178 -18.44 -11.83 18.94
C THR A 178 -17.94 -10.87 17.87
N ASP A 179 -18.78 -10.28 17.01
CA ASP A 179 -18.35 -9.31 15.99
C ASP A 179 -17.64 -8.09 16.62
N GLY A 180 -16.59 -7.58 15.98
CA GLY A 180 -15.80 -6.46 16.53
C GLY A 180 -14.65 -5.96 15.63
N TRP A 181 -13.66 -5.29 16.24
CA TRP A 181 -12.48 -4.72 15.60
C TRP A 181 -11.17 -5.12 16.27
N VAL A 182 -10.18 -5.60 15.52
CA VAL A 182 -8.89 -6.09 16.04
C VAL A 182 -7.75 -5.18 15.61
N GLU A 183 -6.76 -5.02 16.48
CA GLU A 183 -5.54 -4.27 16.23
C GLU A 183 -4.31 -5.16 16.47
N LEU A 184 -3.38 -5.14 15.52
CA LEU A 184 -2.07 -5.77 15.63
C LEU A 184 -1.01 -4.68 15.72
N PHE A 185 -0.27 -4.71 16.81
CA PHE A 185 0.89 -3.87 17.05
C PHE A 185 2.13 -4.73 16.87
N ALA A 186 2.87 -4.48 15.79
CA ALA A 186 4.16 -5.11 15.58
C ALA A 186 5.18 -4.01 15.33
N THR A 187 6.14 -3.88 16.24
CA THR A 187 7.19 -2.83 16.18
C THR A 187 6.60 -1.43 16.00
N GLU A 188 6.60 -0.89 14.79
CA GLU A 188 6.14 0.48 14.44
C GLU A 188 4.86 0.51 13.59
N ILE A 189 4.28 -0.66 13.29
CA ILE A 189 3.12 -0.78 12.40
C ILE A 189 1.89 -1.15 13.22
N LEU A 190 0.86 -0.34 13.09
CA LEU A 190 -0.49 -0.64 13.56
C LEU A 190 -1.36 -1.01 12.36
N VAL A 191 -1.81 -2.25 12.35
CA VAL A 191 -2.79 -2.76 11.38
C VAL A 191 -4.04 -3.12 12.16
N GLY A 192 -5.22 -2.75 11.68
CA GLY A 192 -6.45 -3.22 12.32
C GLY A 192 -7.56 -3.51 11.33
N GLY A 193 -8.55 -4.26 11.79
CA GLY A 193 -9.54 -4.84 10.91
C GLY A 193 -10.84 -5.21 11.60
N THR A 194 -11.93 -5.19 10.84
CA THR A 194 -13.23 -5.66 11.32
C THR A 194 -13.28 -7.17 11.25
N TRP A 195 -13.73 -7.82 12.30
CA TRP A 195 -14.05 -9.24 12.25
C TRP A 195 -15.52 -9.53 12.55
N THR A 196 -15.98 -10.67 12.07
CA THR A 196 -17.32 -11.20 12.35
C THR A 196 -17.23 -12.59 12.96
N ASN A 197 -18.20 -12.94 13.78
CA ASN A 197 -18.44 -14.29 14.31
C ASN A 197 -18.70 -15.33 13.20
N LYS A 198 -18.93 -14.86 11.97
CA LYS A 198 -19.04 -15.68 10.76
C LYS A 198 -17.68 -15.97 10.12
N GLY A 199 -16.58 -15.47 10.69
CA GLY A 199 -15.22 -15.81 10.32
C GLY A 199 -14.60 -14.96 9.21
N TYR A 200 -15.11 -13.75 9.02
CA TYR A 200 -14.50 -12.76 8.12
C TYR A 200 -13.67 -11.80 8.95
N LEU A 201 -12.45 -11.50 8.49
CA LEU A 201 -11.58 -10.50 9.07
C LEU A 201 -10.89 -9.72 7.93
N SER A 202 -11.12 -8.42 7.86
CA SER A 202 -10.54 -7.53 6.85
C SER A 202 -9.69 -6.49 7.54
N PHE A 203 -8.40 -6.44 7.23
CA PHE A 203 -7.49 -5.43 7.79
C PHE A 203 -7.22 -4.31 6.80
N ASP A 204 -7.17 -3.11 7.36
CA ASP A 204 -6.64 -1.93 6.72
C ASP A 204 -5.43 -1.45 7.54
N GLN A 205 -4.38 -0.98 6.85
CA GLN A 205 -3.28 -0.32 7.54
C GLN A 205 -3.81 0.95 8.19
N ILE A 206 -3.74 1.04 9.52
CA ILE A 206 -4.29 2.20 10.23
C ILE A 206 -3.27 3.34 10.17
N HIS A 207 -1.99 3.15 10.54
CA HIS A 207 -0.87 4.11 10.37
C HIS A 207 0.49 3.41 10.62
N ALA A 208 1.58 3.94 10.04
CA ALA A 208 2.95 3.69 10.54
C ALA A 208 3.30 4.82 11.52
N TYR A 209 3.73 4.50 12.74
CA TYR A 209 4.24 5.55 13.63
C TYR A 209 5.55 6.10 13.04
N GLN A 210 5.60 7.42 12.80
CA GLN A 210 6.82 8.16 12.44
C GLN A 210 7.76 8.29 13.63
#